data_AF-A0A3Q7YAK1-F1
#
_entry.id   AF-A0A3Q7YAK1-F1
#
_cell.length_a   1.000
_cell.length_b   1.000
_cell.length_c   1.000
_cell.angle_alpha   90.00
_cell.angle_beta   90.00
_cell.angle_gamma   90.00
#
_symmetry.space_group_name_H-M   'P 1'
#
loop_
_entity.id
_entity.type
_entity.pdbx_description
1 polymer ?
#
loop_
_entity_poly.entity_id
_entity_poly.type
_entity_poly.pdbx_seq_one_letter_code
_entity_poly.pdbx_strand_id
1 'polypeptide(L)'
;MKRKKVSKIMKTLTLILTFSLIVLSHATPTFLSRIKPQMKQSSALDDAQLQNLDKLNCNYRVSIKTSCLSPFITYDRITLVFGNVTRYQTVYINSMGGIRLERCLTDVVIIEGPCQDKICKMTIFRSGSVYNYDSWIVEYVTVEDYKNPPITFYYEPNYIIPDDGVGYGPDYCHGD
;
A
#
# COMPACT_ATOMS: atom_id res chain seq x y z
N MET A 1 -54.41 38.31 2.79
CA MET A 1 -53.08 38.41 3.43
C MET A 1 -52.39 37.05 3.72
N LYS A 2 -53.13 35.98 4.08
CA LYS A 2 -52.56 34.64 4.41
C LYS A 2 -51.78 33.94 3.28
N ARG A 3 -52.26 33.95 2.02
CA ARG A 3 -51.62 33.22 0.89
C ARG A 3 -50.21 33.70 0.54
N LYS A 4 -49.94 35.02 0.61
CA LYS A 4 -48.60 35.58 0.36
C LYS A 4 -47.57 35.15 1.42
N LYS A 5 -48.01 34.99 2.68
CA LYS A 5 -47.15 34.55 3.79
C LYS A 5 -46.76 33.08 3.65
N VAL A 6 -47.68 32.20 3.23
CA VAL A 6 -47.42 30.78 3.00
C VAL A 6 -46.47 30.56 1.81
N SER A 7 -46.63 31.30 0.71
CA SER A 7 -45.71 31.22 -0.43
C SER A 7 -44.28 31.65 -0.07
N LYS A 8 -44.12 32.65 0.79
CA LYS A 8 -42.81 33.10 1.27
C LYS A 8 -42.14 32.02 2.13
N ILE A 9 -42.88 31.41 3.06
CA ILE A 9 -42.37 30.33 3.93
C ILE A 9 -41.98 29.10 3.10
N MET A 10 -42.79 28.73 2.10
CA MET A 10 -42.49 27.57 1.24
C MET A 10 -41.21 27.79 0.44
N LYS A 11 -41.01 28.98 -0.15
CA LYS A 11 -39.77 29.33 -0.86
C LYS A 11 -38.54 29.35 0.05
N THR A 12 -38.68 29.83 1.29
CA THR A 12 -37.59 29.80 2.28
C THR A 12 -37.24 28.36 2.67
N LEU A 13 -38.23 27.48 2.83
CA LEU A 13 -38.00 26.08 3.15
C LEU A 13 -37.31 25.32 1.99
N THR A 14 -37.71 25.61 0.74
CA THR A 14 -37.05 25.03 -0.44
C THR A 14 -35.59 25.46 -0.54
N LEU A 15 -35.28 26.74 -0.25
CA LEU A 15 -33.92 27.27 -0.28
C LEU A 15 -33.01 26.60 0.77
N ILE A 16 -33.54 26.38 1.99
CA ILE A 16 -32.80 25.72 3.08
C ILE A 16 -32.48 24.26 2.70
N LEU A 17 -33.47 23.52 2.18
CA LEU A 17 -33.28 22.14 1.72
C LEU A 17 -32.25 22.01 0.60
N THR A 18 -32.22 22.96 -0.35
CA THR A 18 -31.20 22.95 -1.41
C THR A 18 -29.80 23.25 -0.88
N PHE A 19 -29.65 24.07 0.16
CA PHE A 19 -28.35 24.33 0.78
C PHE A 19 -27.83 23.13 1.58
N SER A 20 -28.72 22.35 2.23
CA SER A 20 -28.33 21.15 2.99
C SER A 20 -27.76 20.04 2.11
N LEU A 21 -28.23 19.90 0.86
CA LEU A 21 -27.78 18.86 -0.06
C LEU A 21 -26.38 19.12 -0.62
N ILE A 22 -25.95 20.39 -0.71
CA ILE A 22 -24.63 20.75 -1.25
C ILE A 22 -23.52 20.44 -0.24
N VAL A 23 -23.79 20.59 1.07
CA VAL A 23 -22.78 20.36 2.13
C VAL A 23 -22.45 18.87 2.31
N LEU A 24 -23.38 17.95 2.01
CA LEU A 24 -23.11 16.50 2.10
C LEU A 24 -22.30 15.93 0.93
N SER A 25 -22.17 16.66 -0.18
CA SER A 25 -21.52 16.15 -1.39
C SER A 25 -19.99 16.31 -1.42
N HIS A 26 -19.39 16.93 -0.40
CA HIS A 26 -17.95 17.18 -0.32
C HIS A 26 -17.21 16.36 0.75
N ALA A 27 -17.80 15.27 1.25
CA ALA A 27 -17.02 14.24 1.94
C ALA A 27 -16.27 13.39 0.90
N THR A 28 -15.23 13.97 0.30
CA THR A 28 -14.22 13.19 -0.42
C THR A 28 -13.49 12.36 0.64
N PRO A 29 -13.51 11.02 0.60
CA PRO A 29 -12.77 10.22 1.57
C PRO A 29 -11.27 10.43 1.34
N THR A 30 -10.61 11.15 2.23
CA THR A 30 -9.19 11.52 2.16
C THR A 30 -8.22 10.38 2.53
N PHE A 31 -8.62 9.11 2.43
CA PHE A 31 -7.81 7.98 2.94
C PHE A 31 -7.56 6.85 1.95
N LEU A 32 -7.73 7.09 0.64
CA LEU A 32 -7.24 6.18 -0.38
C LEU A 32 -5.99 6.79 -1.00
N SER A 33 -4.84 6.52 -0.38
CA SER A 33 -3.54 6.59 -1.08
C SER A 33 -3.64 5.64 -2.26
N ARG A 34 -4.09 6.18 -3.39
CA ARG A 34 -4.24 5.50 -4.68
C ARG A 34 -2.96 4.71 -4.90
N ILE A 35 -3.06 3.39 -4.98
CA ILE A 35 -1.94 2.55 -5.37
C ILE A 35 -1.49 3.06 -6.75
N LYS A 36 -0.36 3.76 -6.77
CA LYS A 36 0.17 4.34 -8.00
C LYS A 36 1.35 3.48 -8.48
N PRO A 37 1.55 3.37 -9.80
CA PRO A 37 2.80 2.87 -10.34
C PRO A 37 3.93 3.77 -9.84
N GLN A 38 4.90 3.21 -9.13
CA GLN A 38 5.98 3.98 -8.52
C GLN A 38 7.27 3.92 -9.35
N MET A 39 7.68 2.73 -9.80
CA MET A 39 8.93 2.55 -10.54
C MET A 39 9.01 1.21 -11.27
N LYS A 40 9.99 1.05 -12.18
CA LYS A 40 10.32 -0.23 -12.82
C LYS A 40 11.18 -1.10 -11.91
N GLN A 41 11.04 -2.42 -12.04
CA GLN A 41 11.73 -3.38 -11.15
C GLN A 41 13.26 -3.31 -11.24
N SER A 42 13.83 -3.20 -12.45
CA SER A 42 15.29 -3.15 -12.62
C SER A 42 15.93 -1.98 -11.87
N SER A 43 15.32 -0.80 -11.96
CA SER A 43 15.80 0.41 -11.25
C SER A 43 15.74 0.25 -9.73
N ALA A 44 14.72 -0.43 -9.21
CA ALA A 44 14.58 -0.66 -7.77
C ALA A 44 15.67 -1.58 -7.22
N LEU A 45 16.04 -2.60 -8.01
CA LEU A 45 17.07 -3.57 -7.63
C LEU A 45 18.46 -2.96 -7.69
N ASP A 46 18.76 -2.16 -8.71
CA ASP A 46 20.04 -1.46 -8.84
C ASP A 46 20.27 -0.49 -7.67
N ASP A 47 19.26 0.30 -7.31
CA ASP A 47 19.32 1.24 -6.18
C ASP A 47 19.52 0.52 -4.84
N ALA A 48 18.86 -0.63 -4.63
CA ALA A 48 19.02 -1.42 -3.42
C ALA A 48 20.42 -2.07 -3.31
N GLN A 49 21.04 -2.45 -4.44
CA GLN A 49 22.37 -3.06 -4.46
C GLN A 49 23.49 -2.05 -4.16
N LEU A 50 23.40 -0.85 -4.72
CA LEU A 50 24.43 0.20 -4.58
C LEU A 50 24.61 0.70 -3.13
N GLN A 51 23.58 0.52 -2.30
CA GLN A 51 23.50 1.10 -0.95
C GLN A 51 24.04 0.22 0.17
N ASN A 52 24.43 -1.03 -0.13
CA ASN A 52 24.97 -1.99 0.85
C ASN A 52 26.46 -1.78 1.19
N LEU A 53 27.09 -0.72 0.69
CA LEU A 53 28.55 -0.63 0.71
C LEU A 53 29.19 -0.06 2.00
N ASP A 54 28.46 0.60 2.92
CA ASP A 54 29.17 1.26 4.05
C ASP A 54 28.31 1.77 5.23
N LYS A 55 27.41 0.97 5.83
CA LYS A 55 26.62 1.41 7.01
C LYS A 55 26.32 0.31 8.02
N LEU A 56 26.05 0.76 9.25
CA LEU A 56 25.49 -0.04 10.35
C LEU A 56 24.37 -0.96 9.84
N ASN A 57 24.45 -2.25 10.16
CA ASN A 57 23.41 -3.22 9.81
C ASN A 57 22.24 -3.12 10.78
N CYS A 58 21.04 -2.99 10.22
CA CYS A 58 19.76 -3.02 10.91
C CYS A 58 19.02 -4.31 10.53
N ASN A 59 18.30 -4.86 11.51
CA ASN A 59 17.37 -5.96 11.28
C ASN A 59 15.96 -5.38 11.18
N TYR A 60 15.29 -5.67 10.08
CA TYR A 60 13.92 -5.27 9.83
C TYR A 60 13.00 -6.49 9.98
N ARG A 61 11.98 -6.37 10.81
CA ARG A 61 10.89 -7.34 10.90
C ARG A 61 9.75 -6.88 10.00
N VAL A 62 9.50 -7.66 8.95
CA VAL A 62 8.49 -7.36 7.93
C VAL A 62 7.34 -8.35 8.10
N SER A 63 6.17 -7.85 8.49
CA SER A 63 4.95 -8.63 8.64
C SER A 63 4.01 -8.39 7.46
N ILE A 64 3.56 -9.44 6.78
CA ILE A 64 2.78 -9.37 5.54
C ILE A 64 1.44 -10.04 5.79
N LYS A 65 0.35 -9.28 5.74
CA LYS A 65 -0.99 -9.82 5.87
C LYS A 65 -1.56 -10.13 4.49
N THR A 66 -1.75 -11.42 4.21
CA THR A 66 -2.43 -11.87 2.99
C THR A 66 -3.93 -11.88 3.19
N SER A 67 -4.67 -11.39 2.19
CA SER A 67 -6.13 -11.35 2.27
C SER A 67 -6.74 -12.74 2.31
N CYS A 68 -7.87 -12.85 3.00
CA CYS A 68 -8.72 -14.03 2.89
C CYS A 68 -9.28 -14.26 1.50
N LEU A 69 -9.27 -13.26 0.62
CA LEU A 69 -9.74 -13.39 -0.76
C LEU A 69 -8.65 -13.87 -1.73
N SER A 70 -7.42 -14.02 -1.25
CA SER A 70 -6.33 -14.64 -2.01
C SER A 70 -6.55 -16.14 -2.27
N PRO A 71 -5.84 -16.71 -3.26
CA PRO A 71 -5.68 -18.15 -3.40
C PRO A 71 -5.17 -18.79 -2.11
N PHE A 72 -5.44 -20.09 -1.94
CA PHE A 72 -5.00 -20.84 -0.74
C PHE A 72 -3.53 -20.61 -0.42
N ILE A 73 -2.69 -20.62 -1.45
CA ILE A 73 -1.28 -20.30 -1.40
C ILE A 73 -0.91 -19.55 -2.67
N THR A 74 0.00 -18.57 -2.58
CA THR A 74 0.54 -17.91 -3.77
C THR A 74 1.74 -18.68 -4.32
N TYR A 75 1.75 -18.94 -5.62
CA TYR A 75 2.93 -19.41 -6.32
C TYR A 75 3.73 -18.29 -6.99
N ASP A 76 3.17 -17.09 -7.06
CA ASP A 76 3.82 -15.93 -7.65
C ASP A 76 5.08 -15.52 -6.88
N ARG A 77 6.06 -15.00 -7.62
CA ARG A 77 7.22 -14.34 -7.04
C ARG A 77 6.83 -12.93 -6.63
N ILE A 78 6.94 -12.63 -5.34
CA ILE A 78 6.64 -11.31 -4.79
C ILE A 78 7.96 -10.65 -4.37
N THR A 79 8.20 -9.44 -4.82
CA THR A 79 9.33 -8.62 -4.36
C THR A 79 8.78 -7.39 -3.67
N LEU A 80 9.06 -7.24 -2.38
CA LEU A 80 8.73 -6.03 -1.63
C LEU A 80 9.96 -5.12 -1.63
N VAL A 81 9.78 -3.84 -1.91
CA VAL A 81 10.82 -2.84 -1.81
C VAL A 81 10.31 -1.74 -0.90
N PHE A 82 11.02 -1.43 0.17
CA PHE A 82 10.62 -0.40 1.12
C PHE A 82 11.77 0.52 1.47
N GLY A 83 11.45 1.74 1.88
CA GLY A 83 12.46 2.63 2.40
C GLY A 83 12.00 4.06 2.49
N ASN A 84 12.93 4.98 2.30
CA ASN A 84 12.73 6.41 2.38
C ASN A 84 12.83 7.08 1.00
N VAL A 85 12.78 8.41 0.97
CA VAL A 85 12.90 9.23 -0.26
C VAL A 85 14.12 8.92 -1.14
N THR A 86 15.20 8.39 -0.55
CA THR A 86 16.51 8.22 -1.21
C THR A 86 17.06 6.80 -1.11
N ARG A 87 16.54 5.98 -0.21
CA ARG A 87 17.11 4.66 0.11
C ARG A 87 16.03 3.60 0.13
N TYR A 88 16.38 2.43 -0.39
CA TYR A 88 15.46 1.33 -0.59
C TYR A 88 16.09 0.01 -0.16
N GLN A 89 15.27 -0.84 0.45
CA GLN A 89 15.57 -2.19 0.90
C GLN A 89 14.63 -3.17 0.24
N THR A 90 15.12 -4.37 -0.06
CA THR A 90 14.37 -5.37 -0.83
C THR A 90 14.15 -6.65 -0.02
N VAL A 91 12.91 -7.16 -0.04
CA VAL A 91 12.53 -8.49 0.43
C VAL A 91 12.14 -9.32 -0.79
N TYR A 92 12.81 -10.45 -0.97
CA TYR A 92 12.44 -11.42 -1.98
C TYR A 92 11.60 -12.53 -1.36
N ILE A 93 10.39 -12.69 -1.85
CA ILE A 93 9.47 -13.76 -1.46
C ILE A 93 9.29 -14.65 -2.68
N ASN A 94 9.75 -15.89 -2.55
CA ASN A 94 9.64 -16.90 -3.60
C ASN A 94 9.09 -18.18 -2.99
N SER A 95 7.95 -18.64 -3.50
CA SER A 95 7.30 -19.88 -3.07
C SER A 95 8.16 -21.13 -3.32
N MET A 96 9.12 -21.08 -4.26
CA MET A 96 10.00 -22.20 -4.64
C MET A 96 11.31 -22.30 -3.84
N GLY A 97 11.51 -21.49 -2.80
CA GLY A 97 12.71 -21.55 -1.96
C GLY A 97 12.74 -20.57 -0.78
N GLY A 98 11.61 -19.97 -0.45
CA GLY A 98 11.44 -18.97 0.60
C GLY A 98 10.04 -19.05 1.21
N ILE A 99 9.55 -17.91 1.68
CA ILE A 99 8.26 -17.85 2.36
C ILE A 99 7.11 -18.09 1.38
N ARG A 100 6.16 -18.94 1.78
CA ARG A 100 4.94 -19.18 1.03
C ARG A 100 3.82 -18.38 1.69
N LEU A 101 3.25 -17.43 0.96
CA LEU A 101 2.17 -16.61 1.49
C LEU A 101 0.85 -17.36 1.35
N GLU A 102 0.21 -17.62 2.48
CA GLU A 102 -1.07 -18.34 2.56
C GLU A 102 -2.22 -17.36 2.82
N ARG A 103 -3.41 -17.69 2.30
CA ARG A 103 -4.60 -16.84 2.51
C ARG A 103 -4.89 -16.63 3.98
N CYS A 104 -5.41 -15.45 4.33
CA CYS A 104 -5.77 -15.06 5.70
C CYS A 104 -4.62 -15.01 6.71
N LEU A 105 -3.39 -15.42 6.38
CA LEU A 105 -2.29 -15.48 7.33
C LEU A 105 -1.45 -14.20 7.32
N THR A 106 -0.72 -14.02 8.42
CA THR A 106 0.31 -13.00 8.55
C THR A 106 1.66 -13.69 8.59
N ASP A 107 2.43 -13.55 7.52
CA ASP A 107 3.79 -14.06 7.42
C ASP A 107 4.78 -13.03 7.94
N VAL A 108 5.89 -13.49 8.53
CA VAL A 108 6.91 -12.60 9.11
C VAL A 108 8.28 -12.97 8.57
N VAL A 109 9.00 -11.97 8.06
CA VAL A 109 10.36 -12.09 7.54
C VAL A 109 11.28 -11.20 8.34
N ILE A 110 12.49 -11.68 8.64
CA ILE A 110 13.57 -10.83 9.13
C ILE A 110 14.57 -10.62 7.99
N ILE A 111 14.87 -9.36 7.68
CA ILE A 111 15.92 -9.02 6.71
C ILE A 111 16.98 -8.16 7.37
N GLU A 112 18.22 -8.33 6.94
CA GLU A 112 19.33 -7.47 7.33
C GLU A 112 19.62 -6.47 6.19
N GLY A 113 19.95 -5.24 6.55
CA GLY A 113 20.35 -4.22 5.59
C GLY A 113 20.82 -2.94 6.26
N PRO A 114 21.34 -1.96 5.51
CA PRO A 114 21.69 -0.65 6.02
C PRO A 114 20.53 -0.01 6.79
N CYS A 115 20.86 0.56 7.95
CA CYS A 115 19.90 1.33 8.74
C CYS A 115 19.34 2.54 7.96
N GLN A 116 18.02 2.71 8.01
CA GLN A 116 17.31 3.83 7.42
C GLN A 116 16.84 4.82 8.50
N ASP A 117 16.67 6.09 8.12
CA ASP A 117 16.20 7.12 9.06
C ASP A 117 14.69 7.04 9.28
N LYS A 118 13.87 7.21 8.24
CA LYS A 118 12.41 7.06 8.32
C LYS A 118 11.89 6.31 7.11
N ILE A 119 11.42 5.08 7.31
CA ILE A 119 10.73 4.32 6.27
C ILE A 119 9.38 4.99 6.02
N CYS A 120 9.07 5.28 4.77
CA CYS A 120 7.86 5.99 4.37
C CYS A 120 7.30 5.54 3.02
N LYS A 121 7.94 4.57 2.34
CA LYS A 121 7.52 4.09 1.03
C LYS A 121 7.60 2.58 0.95
N MET A 122 6.64 1.99 0.26
CA MET A 122 6.58 0.57 -0.03
C MET A 122 6.11 0.37 -1.47
N THR A 123 6.77 -0.56 -2.15
CA THR A 123 6.49 -0.95 -3.52
C THR A 123 6.49 -2.47 -3.60
N ILE A 124 5.50 -3.03 -4.27
CA ILE A 124 5.40 -4.47 -4.53
C ILE A 124 5.50 -4.72 -6.02
N PHE A 125 6.35 -5.67 -6.38
CA PHE A 125 6.41 -6.28 -7.70
C PHE A 125 5.86 -7.70 -7.60
N ARG A 126 4.96 -8.06 -8.50
CA ARG A 126 4.48 -9.43 -8.66
C ARG A 126 4.96 -9.95 -10.00
N SER A 127 5.43 -11.19 -10.02
CA SER A 127 5.70 -11.94 -11.23
C SER A 127 5.13 -13.34 -11.09
N GLY A 128 4.09 -13.63 -11.86
CA GLY A 128 3.42 -14.91 -11.88
C GLY A 128 4.04 -15.86 -12.91
N SER A 129 3.77 -17.15 -12.74
CA SER A 129 4.07 -18.12 -13.80
C SER A 129 3.01 -18.00 -14.89
N VAL A 130 3.41 -18.08 -16.16
CA VAL A 130 2.48 -18.10 -17.31
C VAL A 130 1.46 -19.24 -17.19
N TYR A 131 1.81 -20.31 -16.47
CA TYR A 131 0.95 -21.48 -16.27
C TYR A 131 0.10 -21.43 -15.00
N ASN A 132 0.48 -20.60 -14.02
CA ASN A 132 -0.19 -20.45 -12.73
C ASN A 132 -0.14 -18.99 -12.33
N TYR A 133 -1.09 -18.21 -12.86
CA TYR A 133 -1.24 -16.80 -12.54
C TYR A 133 -2.11 -16.69 -11.29
N ASP A 134 -1.49 -16.51 -10.13
CA ASP A 134 -2.22 -16.42 -8.88
C ASP A 134 -2.57 -14.97 -8.58
N SER A 135 -3.87 -14.71 -8.43
CA SER A 135 -4.41 -13.40 -8.04
C SER A 135 -4.16 -13.10 -6.56
N TRP A 136 -2.89 -13.10 -6.12
CA TRP A 136 -2.52 -12.81 -4.74
C TRP A 136 -2.90 -11.37 -4.37
N ILE A 137 -3.61 -11.25 -3.25
CA ILE A 137 -4.10 -9.99 -2.69
C ILE A 137 -3.48 -9.81 -1.30
N VAL A 138 -2.80 -8.68 -1.11
CA VAL A 138 -2.24 -8.24 0.17
C VAL A 138 -3.20 -7.26 0.83
N GLU A 139 -3.35 -7.35 2.16
CA GLU A 139 -4.11 -6.36 2.93
C GLU A 139 -3.19 -5.26 3.43
N TYR A 140 -2.09 -5.64 4.08
CA TYR A 140 -1.09 -4.69 4.54
C TYR A 140 0.29 -5.32 4.71
N VAL A 141 1.31 -4.46 4.74
CA VAL A 141 2.68 -4.81 5.13
C VAL A 141 3.12 -3.89 6.25
N THR A 142 3.58 -4.45 7.37
CA THR A 142 4.17 -3.70 8.49
C THR A 142 5.68 -3.89 8.49
N VAL A 143 6.42 -2.81 8.60
CA VAL A 143 7.88 -2.82 8.76
C VAL A 143 8.24 -2.27 10.13
N GLU A 144 9.02 -3.03 10.87
CA GLU A 144 9.52 -2.70 12.19
C GLU A 144 11.05 -2.72 12.17
N ASP A 145 11.67 -1.74 12.80
CA ASP A 145 13.11 -1.72 13.10
C ASP A 145 13.31 -1.28 14.57
N TYR A 146 14.55 -1.30 15.05
CA TYR A 146 14.83 -0.88 16.44
C TYR A 146 14.86 0.64 16.65
N LYS A 147 14.98 1.41 15.56
CA LYS A 147 15.26 2.85 15.56
C LYS A 147 13.99 3.68 15.51
N ASN A 148 12.95 3.17 14.86
CA ASN A 148 11.72 3.86 14.49
C ASN A 148 10.48 3.11 14.96
N PRO A 149 9.36 3.83 15.21
CA PRO A 149 8.07 3.18 15.40
C PRO A 149 7.69 2.33 14.16
N PRO A 150 6.99 1.19 14.36
CA PRO A 150 6.44 0.41 13.27
C PRO A 150 5.62 1.24 12.28
N ILE A 151 5.78 0.99 10.99
CA ILE A 151 4.97 1.60 9.92
C ILE A 151 4.19 0.52 9.16
N THR A 152 2.91 0.77 8.91
CA THR A 152 2.03 -0.14 8.17
C THR A 152 1.58 0.50 6.86
N PHE A 153 1.78 -0.22 5.77
CA PHE A 153 1.36 0.12 4.42
C PHE A 153 0.10 -0.69 4.08
N TYR A 154 -1.04 -0.01 3.99
CA TYR A 154 -2.32 -0.63 3.62
C TYR A 154 -2.52 -0.62 2.10
N TYR A 155 -3.11 -1.70 1.59
CA TYR A 155 -3.47 -1.84 0.18
C TYR A 155 -4.99 -1.79 0.02
N GLU A 156 -5.44 -1.41 -1.17
CA GLU A 156 -6.86 -1.36 -1.50
C GLU A 156 -7.47 -2.77 -1.43
N PRO A 157 -8.69 -2.92 -0.86
CA PRO A 157 -9.36 -4.21 -0.82
C PRO A 157 -9.51 -4.80 -2.23
N ASN A 158 -9.21 -6.10 -2.39
CA ASN A 158 -9.30 -6.83 -3.66
C ASN A 158 -8.34 -6.36 -4.76
N TYR A 159 -7.37 -5.49 -4.44
CA TYR A 159 -6.39 -5.06 -5.42
C TYR A 159 -5.37 -6.16 -5.69
N ILE A 160 -5.30 -6.60 -6.94
CA ILE A 160 -4.28 -7.53 -7.42
C ILE A 160 -3.17 -6.68 -8.04
N ILE A 161 -1.96 -6.80 -7.50
CA ILE A 161 -0.77 -6.16 -8.07
C ILE A 161 -0.59 -6.64 -9.51
N PRO A 162 -0.49 -5.78 -10.54
CA PRO A 162 -0.22 -6.23 -11.91
C PRO A 162 1.11 -6.99 -12.05
N ASP A 163 1.17 -7.93 -13.01
CA ASP A 163 2.40 -8.58 -13.46
C ASP A 163 2.84 -7.96 -14.78
N ASP A 164 3.37 -6.74 -14.70
CA ASP A 164 3.80 -5.94 -15.85
C ASP A 164 5.22 -5.37 -15.67
N GLY A 165 5.95 -5.84 -14.65
CA GLY A 165 7.29 -5.36 -14.29
C GLY A 165 7.30 -3.98 -13.64
N VAL A 166 6.14 -3.42 -13.32
CA VAL A 166 5.99 -2.15 -12.61
C VAL A 166 5.67 -2.41 -11.14
N GLY A 167 6.21 -1.54 -10.28
CA GLY A 167 6.04 -1.62 -8.84
C GLY A 167 4.88 -0.77 -8.35
N TYR A 168 4.09 -1.30 -7.44
CA TYR A 168 2.86 -0.69 -6.94
C TYR A 168 2.85 -0.63 -5.42
N GLY A 169 2.47 0.51 -4.86
CA GLY A 169 2.23 0.62 -3.42
C GLY A 169 2.05 2.05 -2.92
N PRO A 170 1.93 2.23 -1.60
CA PRO A 170 1.80 3.54 -1.00
C PRO A 170 3.15 4.29 -0.91
N ASP A 171 3.10 5.61 -1.04
CA ASP A 171 4.22 6.53 -0.83
C ASP A 171 3.76 7.61 0.17
N TYR A 172 4.26 7.54 1.39
CA TYR A 172 3.97 8.47 2.49
C TYR A 172 5.16 9.40 2.76
N CYS A 173 6.18 9.41 1.90
CA CYS A 173 7.40 10.17 2.14
C CYS A 173 7.21 11.68 1.97
N HIS A 174 6.28 12.06 1.11
CA HIS A 174 5.81 13.42 0.95
C HIS A 174 4.41 13.41 1.53
N GLY A 175 4.29 13.79 2.82
CA GLY A 175 3.00 13.76 3.51
C GLY A 175 1.94 14.55 2.75
N ASP A 176 0.68 14.16 2.93
CA ASP A 176 -0.43 15.11 2.93
C ASP A 176 -0.49 15.83 4.29
#